data_AF-A0A0G4AYM5-F1
#
_entry.id   AF-A0A0G4AYM5-F1
#
_cell.length_a   1.000
_cell.length_b   1.000
_cell.length_c   1.000
_cell.angle_alpha   90.00
_cell.angle_beta   90.00
_cell.angle_gamma   90.00
#
_symmetry.space_group_name_H-M   'P 1'
#
loop_
_entity.id
_entity.type
_entity.pdbx_description
1 polymer ?
#
loop_
_entity_poly.entity_id
_entity_poly.type
_entity_poly.pdbx_seq_one_letter_code
_entity_poly.pdbx_strand_id
1 'polypeptide(L)'
;MNKKTKQFNLWLKEYKKAIIICVSLVVVLGAGVFGALYYFNIIGGTSEGGQPESQEVVQARVEQSKKDGKLRDEAASAAKAGDTAKSAEVYKQAVEAEPNVERKVQLQLDQSGVLYAAGKYDEAIAAAKVADAFSEDKFLLADWLSRLYEARQNYPEAIKYYKLAGDWAKSGSNKTGISKEQFYAEAVRVQTLVKTGKE
;
A
#
# COMPACT_ATOMS: atom_id res chain seq x y z
N MET A 1 -21.37 -47.30 -29.40
CA MET A 1 -20.40 -46.17 -29.40
C MET A 1 -19.01 -46.73 -29.74
N ASN A 2 -18.43 -46.32 -30.87
CA ASN A 2 -17.22 -46.93 -31.45
C ASN A 2 -15.96 -46.62 -30.59
N LYS A 3 -15.07 -47.60 -30.39
CA LYS A 3 -13.79 -47.47 -29.65
C LYS A 3 -12.95 -46.28 -30.14
N LYS A 4 -12.97 -45.98 -31.46
CA LYS A 4 -12.25 -44.84 -32.03
C LYS A 4 -12.80 -43.48 -31.54
N THR A 5 -14.11 -43.37 -31.38
CA THR A 5 -14.76 -42.14 -30.88
C THR A 5 -14.45 -41.90 -29.40
N LYS A 6 -14.30 -42.97 -28.61
CA LYS A 6 -13.95 -42.87 -27.18
C LYS A 6 -12.50 -42.41 -26.98
N GLN A 7 -11.56 -42.88 -27.80
CA GLN A 7 -10.16 -42.44 -27.73
C GLN A 7 -9.96 -41.01 -28.21
N PHE A 8 -10.67 -40.58 -29.27
CA PHE A 8 -10.62 -39.20 -29.74
C PHE A 8 -11.13 -38.20 -28.68
N ASN A 9 -12.21 -38.55 -27.99
CA ASN A 9 -12.75 -37.70 -26.91
C ASN A 9 -11.86 -37.63 -25.67
N LEU A 10 -11.11 -38.70 -25.36
CA LEU A 10 -10.11 -38.70 -24.28
C LEU A 10 -8.90 -37.83 -24.65
N TRP A 11 -8.40 -37.97 -25.87
CA TRP A 11 -7.30 -37.15 -26.40
C TRP A 11 -7.65 -35.64 -26.41
N LEU A 12 -8.86 -35.28 -26.84
CA LEU A 12 -9.35 -33.90 -26.77
C LEU A 12 -9.47 -33.36 -25.33
N LYS A 13 -9.76 -34.22 -24.34
CA LYS A 13 -9.89 -33.81 -22.93
C LYS A 13 -8.53 -33.53 -22.30
N GLU A 14 -7.53 -34.35 -22.61
CA GLU A 14 -6.13 -34.17 -22.20
C GLU A 14 -5.53 -32.92 -22.86
N TYR A 15 -5.75 -32.73 -24.17
CA TYR A 15 -5.23 -31.58 -24.92
C TYR A 15 -5.81 -30.24 -24.44
N LYS A 16 -7.11 -30.20 -24.10
CA LYS A 16 -7.75 -29.00 -23.53
C LYS A 16 -7.18 -28.64 -22.14
N LYS A 17 -6.87 -29.63 -21.29
CA LYS A 17 -6.25 -29.37 -19.99
C LYS A 17 -4.84 -28.77 -20.14
N ALA A 18 -4.04 -29.30 -21.06
CA ALA A 18 -2.69 -28.78 -21.34
C ALA A 18 -2.72 -27.33 -21.87
N ILE A 19 -3.66 -27.01 -22.78
CA ILE A 19 -3.82 -25.64 -23.28
C ILE A 19 -4.24 -24.68 -22.16
N ILE A 20 -5.18 -25.08 -21.30
CA ILE A 20 -5.62 -24.22 -20.19
C ILE A 20 -4.46 -23.94 -19.22
N ILE A 21 -3.63 -24.93 -18.91
CA ILE A 21 -2.45 -24.77 -18.04
C ILE A 21 -1.40 -23.85 -18.70
N CYS A 22 -1.12 -24.01 -19.99
CA CYS A 22 -0.17 -23.14 -20.70
C CYS A 22 -0.69 -21.69 -20.81
N VAL A 23 -1.97 -21.49 -21.09
CA VAL A 23 -2.57 -20.14 -21.17
C VAL A 23 -2.58 -19.47 -19.80
N SER A 24 -2.88 -20.20 -18.72
CA SER A 24 -2.83 -19.64 -17.36
C SER A 24 -1.41 -19.31 -16.90
N LEU A 25 -0.40 -20.12 -17.25
CA LEU A 25 1.01 -19.78 -16.99
C LEU A 25 1.48 -18.53 -17.76
N VAL A 26 1.06 -18.36 -19.02
CA VAL A 26 1.38 -17.17 -19.82
C VAL A 26 0.68 -15.91 -19.28
N VAL A 27 -0.56 -16.03 -18.80
CA VAL A 27 -1.28 -14.90 -18.19
C VAL A 27 -0.68 -14.51 -16.83
N VAL A 28 -0.26 -15.47 -16.00
CA VAL A 28 0.38 -15.18 -14.70
C VAL A 28 1.77 -14.55 -14.87
N LEU A 29 2.57 -15.05 -15.82
CA LEU A 29 3.89 -14.48 -16.12
C LEU A 29 3.79 -13.12 -16.84
N GLY A 30 2.82 -12.98 -17.76
CA GLY A 30 2.57 -11.73 -18.48
C GLY A 30 2.05 -10.60 -17.58
N ALA A 31 1.13 -10.90 -16.66
CA ALA A 31 0.59 -9.91 -15.72
C ALA A 31 1.64 -9.43 -14.70
N GLY A 32 2.55 -10.31 -14.26
CA GLY A 32 3.65 -9.94 -13.36
C GLY A 32 4.67 -9.00 -14.02
N VAL A 33 5.02 -9.25 -15.27
CA VAL A 33 6.00 -8.43 -16.02
C VAL A 33 5.40 -7.10 -16.47
N PHE A 34 4.16 -7.09 -16.96
CA PHE A 34 3.49 -5.85 -17.34
C PHE A 34 3.13 -4.97 -16.13
N GLY A 35 2.73 -5.57 -15.01
CA GLY A 35 2.48 -4.84 -13.77
C GLY A 35 3.75 -4.13 -13.27
N ALA A 36 4.89 -4.81 -13.29
CA ALA A 36 6.18 -4.23 -12.91
C ALA A 36 6.63 -3.11 -13.87
N LEU A 37 6.50 -3.29 -15.18
CA LEU A 37 6.86 -2.26 -16.18
C LEU A 37 5.94 -1.03 -16.13
N TYR A 38 4.64 -1.23 -15.88
CA TYR A 38 3.69 -0.13 -15.73
C TYR A 38 3.92 0.65 -14.43
N TYR A 39 4.27 -0.04 -13.33
CA TYR A 39 4.63 0.58 -12.06
C TYR A 39 5.94 1.39 -12.17
N PHE A 40 6.95 0.87 -12.89
CA PHE A 40 8.18 1.60 -13.17
C PHE A 40 7.97 2.83 -14.07
N ASN A 41 7.03 2.80 -15.03
CA ASN A 41 6.76 3.94 -15.91
C ASN A 41 5.91 5.05 -15.26
N ILE A 42 5.09 4.73 -14.25
CA ILE A 42 4.22 5.72 -13.58
C ILE A 42 4.87 6.33 -12.33
N ILE A 43 5.68 5.57 -11.60
CA ILE A 43 6.36 6.06 -10.38
C ILE A 43 7.83 6.40 -10.64
N GLY A 44 8.46 5.78 -11.65
CA GLY A 44 9.72 6.25 -12.20
C GLY A 44 9.48 7.48 -13.04
N GLY A 45 9.13 8.60 -12.39
CA GLY A 45 9.37 9.91 -12.98
C GLY A 45 10.79 9.87 -13.52
N THR A 46 10.93 10.10 -14.83
CA THR A 46 12.21 10.29 -15.50
C THR A 46 13.00 11.32 -14.71
N SER A 47 13.89 10.84 -13.83
CA SER A 47 14.89 11.67 -13.20
C SER A 47 15.88 12.02 -14.30
N GLU A 48 15.63 13.13 -14.97
CA GLU A 48 16.62 13.79 -15.81
C GLU A 48 17.87 14.00 -14.94
N GLY A 49 18.90 13.16 -15.11
CA GLY A 49 20.22 13.33 -14.49
C GLY A 49 20.67 12.29 -13.45
N GLY A 50 19.92 11.19 -13.19
CA GLY A 50 20.38 10.14 -12.27
C GLY A 50 21.47 9.25 -12.89
N GLN A 51 22.64 9.13 -12.24
CA GLN A 51 23.62 8.10 -12.63
C GLN A 51 22.98 6.69 -12.57
N PRO A 52 23.34 5.79 -13.49
CA PRO A 52 22.82 4.42 -13.46
C PRO A 52 23.20 3.77 -12.13
N GLU A 53 22.19 3.33 -11.39
CA GLU A 53 22.39 2.65 -10.12
C GLU A 53 23.09 1.31 -10.35
N SER A 54 23.97 0.91 -9.42
CA SER A 54 24.65 -0.38 -9.55
C SER A 54 23.66 -1.55 -9.42
N GLN A 55 23.97 -2.66 -10.09
CA GLN A 55 23.16 -3.89 -9.99
C GLN A 55 23.01 -4.34 -8.53
N GLU A 56 24.03 -4.15 -7.70
CA GLU A 56 24.01 -4.49 -6.28
C GLU A 56 22.96 -3.68 -5.51
N VAL A 57 22.88 -2.36 -5.75
CA VAL A 57 21.88 -1.49 -5.10
C VAL A 57 20.46 -1.90 -5.54
N VAL A 58 20.27 -2.22 -6.82
CA VAL A 58 18.99 -2.72 -7.33
C VAL A 58 18.61 -4.04 -6.65
N GLN A 59 19.55 -5.00 -6.56
CA GLN A 59 19.30 -6.29 -5.91
C GLN A 59 18.97 -6.13 -4.42
N ALA A 60 19.70 -5.27 -3.69
CA ALA A 60 19.42 -4.99 -2.30
C ALA A 60 17.99 -4.46 -2.09
N ARG A 61 17.52 -3.54 -2.94
CA ARG A 61 16.13 -3.05 -2.90
C ARG A 61 15.10 -4.12 -3.22
N VAL A 62 15.40 -5.01 -4.16
CA VAL A 62 14.51 -6.14 -4.49
C VAL A 62 14.38 -7.08 -3.29
N GLU A 63 15.48 -7.43 -2.64
CA GLU A 63 15.45 -8.28 -1.45
C GLU A 63 14.73 -7.60 -0.26
N GLN A 64 14.96 -6.30 -0.07
CA GLN A 64 14.21 -5.53 0.93
C GLN A 64 12.71 -5.52 0.62
N SER A 65 12.33 -5.30 -0.64
CA SER A 65 10.93 -5.30 -1.07
C SER A 65 10.26 -6.66 -0.84
N LYS A 66 10.97 -7.77 -1.07
CA LYS A 66 10.48 -9.12 -0.75
C LYS A 66 10.27 -9.31 0.75
N LYS A 67 11.23 -8.86 1.57
CA LYS A 67 11.12 -8.90 3.04
C LYS A 67 9.90 -8.11 3.51
N ASP A 68 9.71 -6.92 2.96
CA ASP A 68 8.57 -6.05 3.28
C ASP A 68 7.24 -6.65 2.84
N GLY A 69 7.19 -7.25 1.65
CA GLY A 69 6.01 -7.96 1.16
C GLY A 69 5.59 -9.10 2.10
N LYS A 70 6.55 -9.95 2.48
CA LYS A 70 6.29 -11.04 3.43
C LYS A 70 5.79 -10.53 4.78
N LEU A 71 6.39 -9.45 5.28
CA LEU A 71 5.99 -8.81 6.53
C LEU A 71 4.54 -8.31 6.46
N ARG A 72 4.18 -7.60 5.37
CA ARG A 72 2.81 -7.13 5.14
C ARG A 72 1.82 -8.28 5.07
N ASP A 73 2.15 -9.36 4.36
CA ASP A 73 1.29 -10.53 4.22
C ASP A 73 1.02 -11.22 5.57
N GLU A 74 2.05 -11.37 6.41
CA GLU A 74 1.93 -11.95 7.75
C GLU A 74 1.07 -11.07 8.65
N ALA A 75 1.37 -9.77 8.71
CA ALA A 75 0.62 -8.82 9.53
C ALA A 75 -0.84 -8.68 9.06
N ALA A 76 -1.09 -8.70 7.75
CA ALA A 76 -2.44 -8.62 7.18
C ALA A 76 -3.25 -9.89 7.43
N SER A 77 -2.62 -11.05 7.38
CA SER A 77 -3.27 -12.32 7.73
C SER A 77 -3.72 -12.32 9.20
N ALA A 78 -2.86 -11.84 10.11
CA ALA A 78 -3.21 -11.69 11.52
C ALA A 78 -4.35 -10.67 11.73
N ALA A 79 -4.27 -9.48 11.12
CA ALA A 79 -5.29 -8.45 11.26
C ALA A 79 -6.67 -8.90 10.74
N LYS A 80 -6.71 -9.60 9.60
CA LYS A 80 -7.95 -10.16 9.03
C LYS A 80 -8.57 -11.25 9.91
N ALA A 81 -7.74 -12.00 10.64
CA ALA A 81 -8.21 -12.97 11.64
C ALA A 81 -8.69 -12.30 12.94
N GLY A 82 -8.62 -10.97 13.05
CA GLY A 82 -8.96 -10.21 14.25
C GLY A 82 -7.84 -10.13 15.28
N ASP A 83 -6.68 -10.74 15.02
CA ASP A 83 -5.51 -10.74 15.89
C ASP A 83 -4.64 -9.50 15.62
N THR A 84 -5.14 -8.33 16.05
CA THR A 84 -4.45 -7.05 15.91
C THR A 84 -3.16 -6.99 16.73
N ALA A 85 -3.10 -7.73 17.85
CA ALA A 85 -1.90 -7.82 18.68
C ALA A 85 -0.74 -8.50 17.92
N LYS A 86 -1.01 -9.65 17.29
CA LYS A 86 0.00 -10.30 16.44
C LYS A 86 0.38 -9.45 15.23
N SER A 87 -0.59 -8.79 14.60
CA SER A 87 -0.32 -7.85 13.50
C SER A 87 0.65 -6.74 13.93
N ALA A 88 0.43 -6.16 15.11
CA ALA A 88 1.30 -5.13 15.67
C ALA A 88 2.69 -5.66 16.05
N GLU A 89 2.77 -6.88 16.61
CA GLU A 89 4.04 -7.50 17.00
C GLU A 89 4.96 -7.74 15.80
N VAL A 90 4.42 -8.17 14.66
CA VAL A 90 5.19 -8.35 13.41
C VAL A 90 5.90 -7.06 12.99
N TYR A 91 5.19 -5.91 13.03
CA TYR A 91 5.78 -4.62 12.71
C TYR A 91 6.71 -4.09 13.78
N LYS A 92 6.39 -4.31 15.06
CA LYS A 92 7.24 -3.91 16.19
C LYS A 92 8.63 -4.52 16.06
N GLN A 93 8.73 -5.82 15.81
CA GLN A 93 10.02 -6.51 15.61
C GLN A 93 10.82 -5.92 14.45
N ALA A 94 10.15 -5.59 13.34
CA ALA A 94 10.81 -4.98 12.20
C ALA A 94 11.30 -3.55 12.47
N VAL A 95 10.51 -2.74 13.19
CA VAL A 95 10.87 -1.38 13.58
C VAL A 95 12.02 -1.37 14.58
N GLU A 96 12.05 -2.31 15.53
CA GLU A 96 13.15 -2.47 16.50
C GLU A 96 14.46 -2.88 15.83
N ALA A 97 14.39 -3.72 14.80
CA ALA A 97 15.56 -4.18 14.04
C ALA A 97 16.06 -3.18 12.98
N GLU A 98 15.29 -2.13 12.68
CA GLU A 98 15.62 -1.16 11.63
C GLU A 98 16.48 -0.02 12.18
N PRO A 99 17.71 0.21 11.69
CA PRO A 99 18.50 1.36 12.11
C PRO A 99 18.08 2.69 11.45
N ASN A 100 17.51 2.66 10.24
CA ASN A 100 17.18 3.87 9.49
C ASN A 100 15.84 4.48 9.95
N VAL A 101 15.85 5.75 10.35
CA VAL A 101 14.68 6.46 10.89
C VAL A 101 13.56 6.61 9.86
N GLU A 102 13.88 6.97 8.62
CA GLU A 102 12.89 7.08 7.54
C GLU A 102 12.21 5.73 7.28
N ARG A 103 12.97 4.65 7.37
CA ARG A 103 12.45 3.29 7.22
C ARG A 103 11.55 2.90 8.39
N LYS A 104 11.85 3.32 9.63
CA LYS A 104 10.92 3.15 10.77
C LYS A 104 9.59 3.86 10.52
N VAL A 105 9.62 5.09 10.00
CA VAL A 105 8.40 5.82 9.61
C VAL A 105 7.60 5.01 8.60
N GLN A 106 8.25 4.52 7.54
CA GLN A 106 7.58 3.73 6.51
C GLN A 106 6.97 2.43 7.07
N LEU A 107 7.69 1.71 7.95
CA LEU A 107 7.17 0.50 8.59
C LEU A 107 5.93 0.79 9.44
N GLN A 108 5.90 1.89 10.19
CA GLN A 108 4.74 2.30 10.98
C GLN A 108 3.54 2.69 10.10
N LEU A 109 3.79 3.38 8.98
CA LEU A 109 2.74 3.68 8.00
C LEU A 109 2.23 2.43 7.28
N ASP A 110 3.11 1.48 6.95
CA ASP A 110 2.73 0.17 6.39
C ASP A 110 1.86 -0.62 7.38
N GLN A 111 2.20 -0.61 8.68
CA GLN A 111 1.37 -1.20 9.75
C GLN A 111 -0.01 -0.57 9.78
N SER A 112 -0.06 0.76 9.76
CA SER A 112 -1.30 1.52 9.72
C SER A 112 -2.15 1.17 8.48
N GLY A 113 -1.53 1.04 7.31
CA GLY A 113 -2.17 0.59 6.07
C GLY A 113 -2.78 -0.80 6.17
N VAL A 114 -2.07 -1.75 6.78
CA VAL A 114 -2.56 -3.11 7.02
C VAL A 114 -3.79 -3.11 7.94
N LEU A 115 -3.74 -2.36 9.03
CA LEU A 115 -4.84 -2.24 10.00
C LEU A 115 -6.06 -1.55 9.37
N TYR A 116 -5.84 -0.50 8.59
CA TYR A 116 -6.87 0.19 7.81
C TYR A 116 -7.58 -0.77 6.85
N ALA A 117 -6.84 -1.57 6.10
CA ALA A 117 -7.40 -2.56 5.17
C ALA A 117 -8.20 -3.67 5.89
N ALA A 118 -7.95 -3.89 7.17
CA ALA A 118 -8.71 -4.80 8.02
C ALA A 118 -9.89 -4.13 8.75
N GLY A 119 -10.18 -2.84 8.49
CA GLY A 119 -11.24 -2.07 9.16
C GLY A 119 -10.92 -1.70 10.61
N LYS A 120 -9.66 -1.81 11.04
CA LYS A 120 -9.18 -1.54 12.40
C LYS A 120 -8.70 -0.09 12.51
N TYR A 121 -9.62 0.84 12.35
CA TYR A 121 -9.30 2.26 12.18
C TYR A 121 -8.64 2.90 13.41
N ASP A 122 -9.09 2.57 14.62
CA ASP A 122 -8.54 3.16 15.84
C ASP A 122 -7.08 2.70 16.06
N GLU A 123 -6.80 1.43 15.79
CA GLU A 123 -5.44 0.87 15.81
C GLU A 123 -4.57 1.41 14.66
N ALA A 124 -5.14 1.58 13.46
CA ALA A 124 -4.44 2.18 12.33
C ALA A 124 -4.00 3.62 12.65
N ILE A 125 -4.88 4.43 13.25
CA ILE A 125 -4.56 5.79 13.69
C ILE A 125 -3.46 5.78 14.76
N ALA A 126 -3.51 4.84 15.70
CA ALA A 126 -2.47 4.70 16.72
C ALA A 126 -1.10 4.39 16.10
N ALA A 127 -1.02 3.43 15.16
CA ALA A 127 0.22 3.09 14.46
C ALA A 127 0.77 4.28 13.65
N ALA A 128 -0.09 5.00 12.92
CA ALA A 128 0.31 6.20 12.19
C ALA A 128 0.88 7.28 13.14
N LYS A 129 0.28 7.50 14.31
CA LYS A 129 0.78 8.47 15.30
C LYS A 129 2.14 8.09 15.89
N VAL A 130 2.48 6.80 15.97
CA VAL A 130 3.84 6.39 16.37
C VAL A 130 4.87 6.86 15.34
N ALA A 131 4.53 6.87 14.05
CA ALA A 131 5.39 7.40 13.00
C ALA A 131 5.71 8.90 13.17
N ASP A 132 4.83 9.67 13.81
CA ASP A 132 5.01 11.10 14.07
C ASP A 132 6.25 11.40 14.92
N ALA A 133 6.58 10.50 15.84
CA ALA A 133 7.74 10.64 16.73
C ALA A 133 9.07 10.52 15.98
N PHE A 134 9.07 9.93 14.78
CA PHE A 134 10.27 9.68 13.99
C PHE A 134 10.42 10.64 12.80
N SER A 135 9.33 11.23 12.32
CA SER A 135 9.35 11.99 11.05
C SER A 135 9.56 13.49 11.28
N GLU A 136 10.60 14.06 10.67
CA GLU A 136 10.77 15.51 10.56
C GLU A 136 9.79 16.13 9.55
N ASP A 137 9.44 15.35 8.53
CA ASP A 137 8.51 15.73 7.49
C ASP A 137 7.10 15.23 7.82
N LYS A 138 6.21 16.17 8.11
CA LYS A 138 4.86 15.86 8.55
C LYS A 138 3.88 15.62 7.41
N PHE A 139 4.27 15.82 6.15
CA PHE A 139 3.35 15.72 5.01
C PHE A 139 2.69 14.34 4.90
N LEU A 140 3.50 13.28 4.79
CA LEU A 140 2.99 11.92 4.58
C LEU A 140 2.08 11.47 5.72
N LEU A 141 2.48 11.81 6.94
CA LEU A 141 1.68 11.51 8.12
C LEU A 141 0.36 12.27 8.11
N ALA A 142 0.39 13.56 7.78
CA ALA A 142 -0.82 14.39 7.78
C ALA A 142 -1.81 13.95 6.70
N ASP A 143 -1.34 13.66 5.48
CA ASP A 143 -2.18 13.09 4.42
C ASP A 143 -2.78 11.75 4.85
N TRP A 144 -1.96 10.85 5.40
CA TRP A 144 -2.44 9.54 5.83
C TRP A 144 -3.46 9.63 6.98
N LEU A 145 -3.18 10.42 8.02
CA LEU A 145 -4.10 10.60 9.15
C LEU A 145 -5.41 11.26 8.73
N SER A 146 -5.40 12.20 7.78
CA SER A 146 -6.63 12.83 7.28
C SER A 146 -7.63 11.79 6.74
N ARG A 147 -7.14 10.85 5.92
CA ARG A 147 -7.94 9.78 5.31
C ARG A 147 -8.40 8.76 6.35
N LEU A 148 -7.54 8.42 7.31
CA LEU A 148 -7.91 7.51 8.40
C LEU A 148 -9.03 8.07 9.27
N TYR A 149 -8.94 9.33 9.68
CA TYR A 149 -9.99 9.96 10.48
C TYR A 149 -11.28 10.13 9.69
N GLU A 150 -11.21 10.41 8.39
CA GLU A 150 -12.41 10.46 7.55
C GLU A 150 -13.07 9.08 7.45
N ALA A 151 -12.30 8.02 7.19
CA ALA A 151 -12.81 6.66 7.13
C ALA A 151 -13.44 6.22 8.47
N ARG A 152 -12.88 6.70 9.59
CA ARG A 152 -13.41 6.50 10.94
C ARG A 152 -14.63 7.41 11.26
N GLN A 153 -15.01 8.29 10.34
CA GLN A 153 -16.05 9.31 10.49
C GLN A 153 -15.78 10.33 11.61
N ASN A 154 -14.51 10.48 12.02
CA ASN A 154 -14.08 11.56 12.89
C ASN A 154 -13.71 12.78 12.05
N TYR A 155 -14.73 13.40 11.46
CA TYR A 155 -14.58 14.51 10.54
C TYR A 155 -13.84 15.73 11.12
N PRO A 156 -13.99 16.12 12.40
CA PRO A 156 -13.21 17.23 12.97
C PRO A 156 -11.69 17.01 12.88
N GLU A 157 -11.20 15.81 13.23
CA GLU A 157 -9.78 15.50 13.11
C GLU A 157 -9.37 15.33 11.64
N ALA A 158 -10.22 14.73 10.79
CA ALA A 158 -9.95 14.64 9.35
C ALA A 158 -9.70 16.02 8.72
N ILE A 159 -10.57 16.99 9.00
CA ILE A 159 -10.46 18.39 8.53
C ILE A 159 -9.15 19.02 8.99
N LYS A 160 -8.79 18.84 10.27
CA LYS A 160 -7.54 19.34 10.83
C LYS A 160 -6.33 18.78 10.10
N TYR A 161 -6.30 17.46 9.87
CA TYR A 161 -5.17 16.83 9.19
C TYR A 161 -5.12 17.11 7.68
N TYR A 162 -6.27 17.29 7.02
CA TYR A 162 -6.29 17.79 5.63
C TYR A 162 -5.65 19.17 5.53
N LYS A 163 -5.98 20.09 6.44
CA LYS A 163 -5.32 21.42 6.47
C LYS A 163 -3.82 21.30 6.73
N LEU A 164 -3.42 20.45 7.68
CA LEU A 164 -2.01 20.22 7.98
C LEU A 164 -1.27 19.66 6.75
N ALA A 165 -1.83 18.69 6.04
CA ALA A 165 -1.25 18.17 4.79
C ALA A 165 -1.09 19.28 3.74
N GLY A 166 -2.08 20.17 3.62
CA GLY A 166 -2.02 21.34 2.76
C GLY A 166 -0.92 22.34 3.15
N ASP A 167 -0.71 22.58 4.44
CA ASP A 167 0.38 23.43 4.94
C ASP A 167 1.77 22.87 4.64
N TRP A 168 1.88 21.53 4.61
CA TRP A 168 3.09 20.81 4.23
C TRP A 168 3.14 20.43 2.75
N ALA A 169 2.23 20.91 1.89
CA ALA A 169 2.15 20.45 0.49
C ALA A 169 3.41 20.72 -0.35
N LYS A 170 4.29 21.63 0.07
CA LYS A 170 5.60 21.91 -0.57
C LYS A 170 6.72 20.98 -0.09
N SER A 171 6.42 20.06 0.82
CA SER A 171 7.33 19.03 1.32
C SER A 171 7.94 18.22 0.17
N GLY A 172 9.21 17.86 0.30
CA GLY A 172 9.88 16.94 -0.63
C GLY A 172 9.28 15.52 -0.61
N SER A 173 8.57 15.16 0.46
CA SER A 173 7.85 13.89 0.58
C SER A 173 6.47 13.91 -0.11
N ASN A 174 5.98 15.08 -0.54
CA ASN A 174 4.80 15.15 -1.41
C ASN A 174 5.14 14.74 -2.84
N LYS A 175 5.29 13.43 -3.05
CA LYS A 175 5.54 12.86 -4.38
C LYS A 175 4.30 12.89 -5.28
N THR A 176 3.12 13.10 -4.70
CA THR A 176 1.85 13.14 -5.43
C THR A 176 1.61 14.45 -6.17
N GLY A 177 2.31 15.52 -5.79
CA GLY A 177 2.11 16.86 -6.35
C GLY A 177 0.76 17.48 -5.98
N ILE A 178 0.04 16.94 -5.00
CA ILE A 178 -1.24 17.50 -4.55
C ILE A 178 -0.98 18.86 -3.91
N SER A 179 -1.70 19.89 -4.37
CA SER A 179 -1.50 21.26 -3.92
C SER A 179 -2.17 21.53 -2.57
N LYS A 180 -1.76 22.63 -1.92
CA LYS A 180 -2.39 23.12 -0.68
C LYS A 180 -3.89 23.33 -0.86
N GLU A 181 -4.28 23.91 -2.00
CA GLU A 181 -5.66 24.21 -2.35
C GLU A 181 -6.50 22.95 -2.50
N GLN A 182 -5.94 21.88 -3.07
CA GLN A 182 -6.64 20.59 -3.19
C GLN A 182 -6.90 19.97 -1.81
N PHE A 183 -5.91 19.98 -0.91
CA PHE A 183 -6.13 19.52 0.46
C PHE A 183 -7.14 20.37 1.24
N TYR A 184 -7.14 21.68 1.02
CA TYR A 184 -8.11 22.58 1.64
C TYR A 184 -9.52 22.35 1.08
N ALA A 185 -9.64 22.03 -0.21
CA ALA A 185 -10.91 21.63 -0.82
C ALA A 185 -11.44 20.32 -0.21
N GLU A 186 -10.59 19.33 0.05
CA GLU A 186 -10.97 18.12 0.78
C GLU A 186 -11.47 18.43 2.20
N ALA A 187 -10.79 19.31 2.93
CA ALA A 187 -11.27 19.77 4.23
C ALA A 187 -12.66 20.41 4.15
N VAL A 188 -12.96 21.19 3.11
CA VAL A 188 -14.29 21.79 2.87
C VAL A 188 -15.32 20.72 2.50
N ARG A 189 -14.96 19.73 1.68
CA ARG A 189 -15.84 18.59 1.34
C ARG A 189 -16.23 17.84 2.61
N VAL A 190 -15.26 17.46 3.44
CA VAL A 190 -15.52 16.77 4.71
C VAL A 190 -16.35 17.62 5.66
N GLN A 191 -16.11 18.92 5.73
CA GLN A 191 -16.94 19.85 6.52
C GLN A 191 -18.40 19.87 6.08
N THR A 192 -18.67 19.62 4.79
CA THR A 192 -20.04 19.54 4.25
C THR A 192 -20.72 18.23 4.66
N LEU A 193 -20.00 17.10 4.68
CA LEU A 193 -20.51 15.82 5.19
C LEU A 193 -21.00 15.91 6.64
N VAL A 194 -20.30 16.67 7.49
CA VAL A 194 -20.72 16.93 8.88
C VAL A 194 -22.08 17.62 8.95
N LYS A 195 -22.37 18.50 7.99
CA LYS A 195 -23.62 19.27 7.95
C LYS A 195 -24.79 18.44 7.40
N THR A 196 -24.54 17.58 6.42
CA THR A 196 -25.58 16.78 5.75
C THR A 196 -25.89 15.45 6.44
N GLY A 197 -24.95 14.89 7.22
CA GLY A 197 -25.14 13.64 7.97
C GLY A 197 -25.77 13.80 9.36
N LYS A 198 -26.36 14.96 9.67
CA LYS A 198 -26.99 15.29 10.96
C LYS A 198 -28.52 15.27 10.94
N GLU A 199 -29.14 14.67 9.92
CA GLU A 199 -30.59 14.40 9.85
C GLU A 199 -30.91 12.98 10.36
#